data_AF-A0A317Z767-F1
#
_entry.id   AF-A0A317Z767-F1
#
_cell.length_a   1.000
_cell.length_b   1.000
_cell.length_c   1.000
_cell.angle_alpha   90.00
_cell.angle_beta   90.00
_cell.angle_gamma   90.00
#
_symmetry.space_group_name_H-M   'P 1'
#
loop_
_entity.id
_entity.type
_entity.pdbx_description
1 polymer ?
#
loop_
_entity_poly.entity_id
_entity_poly.type
_entity_poly.pdbx_seq_one_letter_code
_entity_poly.pdbx_strand_id
1 'polypeptide(L)' 'MHELTVYHFMPDKLNLYSDIGNIMALKYRAKKRGIHLNVVDVNDTENVDLSKADIFFIGGGSDREQSLATESLRKIKTE' A
#
# COMPACT_ATOMS: atom_id res chain seq x y z
N MET A 1 14.48 -6.47 -17.61
CA MET A 1 14.42 -5.91 -16.24
C MET A 1 13.00 -6.13 -15.76
N HIS A 2 12.80 -6.83 -14.65
CA HIS A 2 11.45 -7.11 -14.15
C HIS A 2 11.00 -6.00 -13.20
N GLU A 3 9.70 -5.76 -13.11
CA GLU A 3 9.12 -4.75 -12.23
C GLU A 3 7.97 -5.35 -11.43
N LEU A 4 7.74 -4.80 -10.25
CA LEU A 4 6.58 -5.08 -9.40
C LEU A 4 5.98 -3.75 -8.93
N THR A 5 4.66 -3.66 -8.92
CA THR A 5 3.90 -2.51 -8.40
C THR A 5 3.31 -2.85 -7.04
N VAL A 6 3.64 -2.02 -6.06
CA VAL A 6 3.16 -2.10 -4.69
C VAL A 6 2.22 -0.95 -4.42
N TYR A 7 1.01 -1.25 -3.95
CA TYR A 7 0.10 -0.25 -3.41
C TYR A 7 0.29 -0.14 -1.90
N HIS A 8 0.47 1.08 -1.42
CA HIS A 8 0.65 1.40 -0.01
C HIS A 8 -0.56 2.21 0.44
N PHE A 9 -1.49 1.55 1.12
CA PHE A 9 -2.79 2.16 1.42
C PHE A 9 -2.74 2.99 2.69
N MET A 10 -3.27 4.21 2.57
CA MET A 10 -3.49 5.15 3.67
C MET A 10 -2.25 5.45 4.54
N PRO A 11 -1.03 5.66 3.99
CA PRO A 11 0.14 6.02 4.78
C PRO A 11 -0.04 7.27 5.63
N ASP A 12 -0.88 8.19 5.18
CA ASP A 12 -1.19 9.44 5.87
C ASP A 12 -1.98 9.20 7.18
N LYS A 13 -2.82 8.15 7.22
CA LYS A 13 -3.70 7.81 8.36
C LYS A 13 -3.14 6.67 9.20
N LEU A 14 -2.53 5.66 8.58
CA LEU A 14 -2.11 4.39 9.19
C LEU A 14 -0.62 4.37 9.56
N ASN A 15 -0.19 5.41 10.27
CA ASN A 15 1.23 5.63 10.60
C ASN A 15 1.64 5.22 12.02
N LEU A 16 0.69 4.83 12.89
CA LEU A 16 1.00 4.42 14.28
C LEU A 16 1.79 3.11 14.32
N TYR A 17 1.37 2.13 13.51
CA TYR A 17 2.09 0.90 13.21
C TYR A 17 2.42 0.89 11.71
N SER A 18 3.28 1.83 11.31
CA SER A 18 3.65 2.01 9.90
C SER A 18 4.32 0.77 9.30
N ASP A 19 4.04 0.53 8.04
CA ASP A 19 4.56 -0.52 7.16
C ASP A 19 5.71 -0.03 6.24
N ILE A 20 6.14 1.23 6.36
CA ILE A 20 7.27 1.79 5.59
C ILE A 20 8.53 0.93 5.72
N GLY A 21 8.80 0.40 6.91
CA GLY A 21 9.92 -0.51 7.15
C GLY A 21 9.84 -1.80 6.31
N ASN A 22 8.63 -2.36 6.16
CA ASN A 22 8.40 -3.55 5.33
C ASN A 22 8.58 -3.22 3.84
N ILE A 23 8.09 -2.07 3.38
CA ILE A 23 8.26 -1.60 1.99
C ILE A 23 9.75 -1.37 1.69
N MET A 24 10.49 -0.74 2.61
CA MET A 24 11.94 -0.55 2.47
C MET A 24 12.68 -1.88 2.39
N ALA A 25 12.32 -2.84 3.25
CA ALA A 25 12.90 -4.18 3.21
C ALA A 25 12.61 -4.89 1.89
N LEU A 26 11.36 -4.82 1.39
CA LEU A 26 10.97 -5.38 0.09
C LEU A 26 11.74 -4.72 -1.05
N LYS A 27 11.84 -3.39 -1.07
CA LYS A 27 12.58 -2.63 -2.09
C LYS A 27 14.06 -3.01 -2.12
N TYR A 28 14.70 -3.11 -0.96
CA TYR A 28 16.08 -3.58 -0.85
C TYR A 28 16.24 -5.00 -1.40
N ARG A 29 15.32 -5.90 -1.02
CA ARG A 29 15.37 -7.29 -1.47
C ARG A 29 15.11 -7.40 -2.97
N ALA A 30 14.11 -6.73 -3.52
CA ALA A 30 13.80 -6.70 -4.95
C ALA A 30 14.99 -6.20 -5.78
N LYS A 31 15.63 -5.11 -5.35
CA LYS A 31 16.83 -4.56 -5.99
C LYS A 31 17.97 -5.58 -6.09
N LYS A 32 18.19 -6.38 -5.04
CA LYS A 32 19.22 -7.46 -5.03
C LYS A 32 18.94 -8.58 -6.03
N ARG A 33 17.72 -8.68 -6.57
CA ARG A 33 17.32 -9.64 -7.62
C ARG A 33 17.14 -8.97 -8.99
N GLY A 34 17.51 -7.70 -9.14
CA GLY A 34 17.30 -6.97 -10.39
C GLY A 34 15.83 -6.70 -10.71
N ILE A 35 14.98 -6.62 -9.68
CA ILE A 35 13.55 -6.27 -9.79
C ILE A 35 13.38 -4.81 -9.35
N HIS A 36 12.77 -3.98 -10.20
CA HIS A 36 12.37 -2.63 -9.83
C HIS A 36 11.05 -2.67 -9.05
N LEU A 37 10.96 -1.90 -7.96
CA LEU A 37 9.75 -1.83 -7.13
C LEU A 37 9.13 -0.43 -7.28
N ASN A 38 8.00 -0.37 -7.98
CA ASN A 38 7.16 0.81 -8.10
C ASN A 38 6.26 0.88 -6.87
N VAL A 39 6.37 1.92 -6.05
CA VAL A 39 5.52 2.09 -4.87
C VAL A 39 4.55 3.22 -5.13
N VAL A 40 3.25 2.95 -5.00
CA VAL A 40 2.16 3.89 -5.21
C VAL A 40 1.45 4.09 -3.86
N ASP A 41 1.51 5.30 -3.33
CA ASP A 41 0.76 5.67 -2.14
C ASP A 41 -0.70 5.92 -2.50
N VAL A 42 -1.60 5.19 -1.85
CA VAL A 42 -3.05 5.23 -2.10
C VAL A 42 -3.74 5.87 -0.89
N ASN A 43 -3.81 7.20 -0.89
CA ASN A 43 -4.44 7.99 0.18
C ASN A 43 -5.95 8.22 -0.04
N ASP A 44 -6.44 7.95 -1.25
CA ASP A 44 -7.85 7.94 -1.63
C ASP A 44 -8.15 6.65 -2.40
N THR A 45 -9.34 6.11 -2.18
CA THR A 45 -9.82 4.86 -2.78
C THR A 45 -10.69 5.07 -4.02
N GLU A 46 -10.98 6.31 -4.38
CA GLU A 46 -11.71 6.64 -5.59
C GLU A 46 -10.93 6.16 -6.84
N ASN A 47 -11.55 5.29 -7.64
CA ASN A 47 -10.97 4.70 -8.86
C ASN A 47 -9.69 3.86 -8.67
N VAL A 48 -9.48 3.30 -7.47
CA VAL A 48 -8.39 2.33 -7.27
C VAL A 48 -8.64 1.08 -8.10
N ASP A 49 -7.74 0.82 -9.04
CA ASP A 49 -7.71 -0.41 -9.82
C ASP A 49 -6.72 -1.39 -9.19
N LEU A 50 -7.25 -2.39 -8.49
CA LEU A 50 -6.47 -3.43 -7.82
C LEU A 50 -5.75 -4.37 -8.79
N SER A 51 -6.18 -4.45 -10.06
CA SER A 51 -5.54 -5.33 -11.06
C SER A 51 -4.13 -4.87 -11.45
N LYS A 52 -3.78 -3.61 -11.14
CA LYS A 52 -2.46 -3.01 -11.39
C LYS A 52 -1.46 -3.24 -10.25
N ALA A 53 -1.91 -3.77 -9.10
CA ALA A 53 -1.06 -4.02 -7.95
C ALA A 53 -0.65 -5.50 -7.89
N ASP A 54 0.65 -5.76 -7.72
CA ASP A 54 1.16 -7.11 -7.47
C ASP A 54 1.12 -7.46 -5.97
N ILE A 55 1.32 -6.46 -5.12
CA ILE A 55 1.35 -6.57 -3.65
C ILE A 55 0.71 -5.30 -3.10
N PHE A 56 0.02 -5.40 -1.97
CA PHE A 56 -0.38 -4.24 -1.20
C PHE A 56 0.08 -4.30 0.26
N PHE A 57 0.32 -3.14 0.85
CA PHE A 57 0.60 -2.95 2.27
C PHE A 57 -0.45 -2.04 2.89
N ILE A 58 -0.79 -2.34 4.14
CA ILE A 58 -1.71 -1.56 4.97
C ILE A 58 -1.09 -1.52 6.36
N GLY A 59 -0.72 -0.33 6.83
CA GLY A 59 -0.23 -0.11 8.19
C GLY A 59 -1.36 -0.18 9.23
N GLY A 60 -1.05 0.21 10.47
CA GLY A 60 -2.03 0.39 11.54
C GLY A 60 -2.12 1.84 12.02
N GLY A 61 -3.34 2.31 12.26
CA GLY A 61 -3.62 3.62 12.85
C GLY A 61 -4.08 3.51 14.30
N SER A 62 -4.42 4.66 14.90
CA SER A 62 -5.30 4.67 16.08
C SER A 62 -6.70 4.20 15.71
N ASP A 63 -7.55 3.86 16.68
CA ASP A 63 -8.93 3.41 16.42
C ASP A 63 -9.70 4.35 15.48
N ARG A 64 -9.54 5.68 15.66
CA ARG A 64 -10.17 6.69 14.80
C ARG A 64 -9.67 6.61 13.36
N GLU A 65 -8.35 6.65 13.17
CA GLU A 65 -7.74 6.62 11.83
C GLU A 65 -7.98 5.28 11.13
N GLN A 66 -7.95 4.18 11.89
CA GLN A 66 -8.26 2.85 11.40
C GLN A 66 -9.70 2.75 10.89
N SER A 67 -10.65 3.37 11.62
CA SER A 67 -12.06 3.41 11.19
C SER A 67 -12.22 4.19 9.88
N LEU A 68 -11.61 5.39 9.78
CA LEU A 68 -11.67 6.22 8.57
C LEU A 68 -11.03 5.52 7.35
N ALA A 69 -9.85 4.92 7.55
CA ALA A 69 -9.20 4.14 6.50
C ALA A 69 -10.07 2.96 6.05
N THR A 70 -10.67 2.23 7.00
CA THR A 70 -11.55 1.09 6.72
C THR A 70 -12.78 1.51 5.92
N GLU A 71 -13.42 2.61 6.27
CA GLU A 71 -14.54 3.18 5.52
C GLU A 71 -14.16 3.54 4.09
N SER A 72 -12.97 4.09 3.88
CA SER A 72 -12.45 4.37 2.55
C SER A 72 -12.19 3.08 1.77
N LEU A 73 -11.49 2.11 2.37
CA LEU A 73 -11.18 0.82 1.73
C LEU A 73 -12.43 0.05 1.30
N ARG A 74 -13.54 0.15 2.05
CA ARG A 74 -14.84 -0.44 1.66
C ARG A 74 -15.43 0.13 0.36
N LYS A 75 -14.98 1.30 -0.09
CA LYS A 75 -15.41 1.90 -1.37
C LYS A 75 -14.74 1.23 -2.57
N ILE A 76 -13.63 0.52 -2.36
CA ILE A 76 -12.99 -0.28 -3.40
C ILE A 76 -13.90 -1.49 -3.68
N LYS A 77 -14.73 -1.37 -4.71
CA LYS A 77 -15.52 -2.48 -5.22
C LYS A 77 -14.77 -3.14 -6.36
N THR A 78 -14.39 -4.40 -6.17
CA THR A 78 -14.44 -5.35 -7.27
C THR A 78 -15.90 -5.59 -7.58
N GLU A 79 -16.27 -5.56 -8.85
CA GLU A 79 -17.62 -5.83 -9.37
C GLU A 79 -18.44 -6.85 -8.56
#